data_AF-A0A1C0ZZM8-F1
#
_entry.id   AF-A0A1C0ZZM8-F1
#
_cell.length_a   1.000
_cell.length_b   1.000
_cell.length_c   1.000
_cell.angle_alpha   90.00
_cell.angle_beta   90.00
_cell.angle_gamma   90.00
#
_symmetry.space_group_name_H-M   'P 1'
#
loop_
_entity.id
_entity.type
_entity.pdbx_description
1 polymer ?
#
loop_
_entity_poly.entity_id
_entity_poly.type
_entity_poly.pdbx_seq_one_letter_code
_entity_poly.pdbx_strand_id
1 'polypeptide(L)' 'MRFVMKLRMFIGNNVELILSNGDIVKGVLAEVNCSYIIVQTASVPGYDGEDELLIRTRLIDYVRVI' A
#
# COMPACT_ATOMS: atom_id res chain seq x y z
N MET A 1 -15.35 -2.95 -8.68
CA MET A 1 -15.49 -3.90 -7.55
C MET A 1 -14.40 -4.99 -7.48
N ARG A 2 -13.83 -5.49 -8.58
CA ARG A 2 -12.81 -6.58 -8.55
C ARG A 2 -11.46 -6.23 -7.90
N PHE A 3 -11.00 -4.98 -8.01
CA PHE A 3 -9.66 -4.58 -7.54
C PHE A 3 -9.49 -4.73 -6.02
N VAL A 4 -10.35 -4.07 -5.23
CA VAL A 4 -10.30 -4.10 -3.75
C VAL A 4 -10.44 -5.52 -3.20
N MET A 5 -11.36 -6.31 -3.76
CA MET A 5 -11.55 -7.72 -3.36
C MET A 5 -10.30 -8.57 -3.64
N LYS A 6 -9.67 -8.39 -4.81
CA LYS A 6 -8.44 -9.10 -5.16
C LYS A 6 -7.28 -8.65 -4.27
N LEU A 7 -7.18 -7.36 -3.98
CA LEU A 7 -6.12 -6.80 -3.15
C LEU A 7 -6.17 -7.32 -1.70
N ARG A 8 -7.37 -7.56 -1.15
CA ARG A 8 -7.54 -8.19 0.18
C ARG A 8 -6.90 -9.57 0.29
N MET A 9 -6.77 -10.32 -0.80
CA MET A 9 -6.10 -11.63 -0.79
C MET A 9 -4.59 -11.52 -0.57
N PHE A 10 -4.01 -10.33 -0.70
CA PHE A 10 -2.59 -10.07 -0.56
C PHE A 10 -2.22 -9.33 0.74
N ILE A 11 -3.16 -9.19 1.68
CA ILE A 11 -2.85 -8.65 3.02
C ILE A 11 -1.72 -9.48 3.65
N GLY A 12 -0.72 -8.81 4.21
CA GLY A 12 0.52 -9.38 4.74
C GLY A 12 1.64 -9.57 3.73
N ASN A 13 1.42 -9.33 2.42
CA ASN A 13 2.47 -9.41 1.41
C ASN A 13 3.17 -8.08 1.20
N ASN A 14 4.40 -8.14 0.70
CA ASN A 14 5.11 -6.96 0.22
C ASN A 14 4.45 -6.43 -1.05
N VAL A 15 4.18 -5.14 -1.06
CA VAL A 15 3.56 -4.44 -2.18
C VAL A 15 4.35 -3.19 -2.55
N GLU A 16 4.32 -2.89 -3.83
CA GLU A 16 4.80 -1.64 -4.41
C GLU A 16 3.56 -0.95 -5.02
N LEU A 17 3.22 0.21 -4.47
CA LEU A 17 2.11 1.05 -4.90
C LEU A 17 2.65 2.18 -5.74
N ILE A 18 2.04 2.38 -6.90
CA ILE A 18 2.37 3.49 -7.78
C ILE A 18 1.19 4.44 -7.78
N LEU A 19 1.47 5.64 -7.28
CA LEU A 19 0.48 6.69 -7.10
C LEU A 19 0.36 7.53 -8.36
N SER A 20 -0.81 8.16 -8.54
CA SER A 20 -1.10 8.97 -9.74
C SER A 20 -0.21 10.21 -9.90
N ASN A 21 0.50 10.61 -8.83
CA ASN A 21 1.51 11.68 -8.88
C ASN A 21 2.90 11.18 -9.28
N GLY A 22 3.06 9.88 -9.53
CA GLY A 22 4.34 9.24 -9.87
C GLY A 22 5.12 8.73 -8.65
N ASP A 23 4.64 8.95 -7.44
CA ASP A 23 5.31 8.46 -6.22
C ASP A 23 5.17 6.95 -6.09
N ILE A 24 6.19 6.33 -5.52
CA ILE A 24 6.26 4.89 -5.29
C ILE A 24 6.34 4.64 -3.79
N VAL A 25 5.37 3.89 -3.26
CA VAL A 25 5.34 3.47 -1.86
C VAL A 25 5.59 1.97 -1.79
N LYS A 26 6.55 1.56 -0.96
CA LYS A 26 6.89 0.15 -0.73
C LYS A 26 6.64 -0.22 0.72
N GLY A 27 6.05 -1.38 0.93
CA GLY A 27 5.86 -1.90 2.28
C GLY A 27 4.96 -3.13 2.30
N VAL A 28 4.54 -3.53 3.50
CA VAL A 28 3.64 -4.65 3.71
C VAL A 28 2.19 -4.15 3.68
N LEU A 29 1.35 -4.79 2.88
CA LEU A 29 -0.07 -4.45 2.83
C LEU A 29 -0.77 -4.88 4.13
N ALA A 30 -1.15 -3.93 4.98
CA ALA A 30 -1.74 -4.21 6.29
C ALA A 30 -3.27 -4.27 6.25
N GLU A 31 -3.92 -3.29 5.62
CA GLU A 31 -5.38 -3.22 5.52
C GLU A 31 -5.84 -2.77 4.13
N VAL A 32 -6.98 -3.29 3.69
CA VAL A 32 -7.63 -2.87 2.45
C VAL A 32 -9.11 -2.55 2.71
N ASN A 33 -9.46 -1.29 2.52
CA ASN A 33 -10.83 -0.80 2.49
C ASN A 33 -11.24 -0.41 1.05
N CYS A 34 -12.52 -0.14 0.83
CA CYS A 34 -13.02 0.36 -0.46
C CYS A 34 -12.43 1.74 -0.82
N SER A 35 -12.20 2.59 0.18
CA SER A 35 -11.79 3.99 -0.02
C SER A 35 -10.32 4.27 0.28
N TYR A 36 -9.64 3.36 0.99
CA TYR A 36 -8.24 3.50 1.38
C TYR A 36 -7.58 2.12 1.55
N ILE A 37 -6.26 2.11 1.57
CA ILE A 37 -5.44 0.98 2.00
C ILE A 37 -4.41 1.48 3.01
N ILE A 38 -3.93 0.59 3.87
CA ILE A 38 -2.85 0.86 4.81
C ILE A 38 -1.67 -0.01 4.43
N VAL A 39 -0.49 0.62 4.31
CA VAL A 39 0.77 -0.06 4.07
C VAL A 39 1.72 0.27 5.20
N GLN A 40 2.31 -0.78 5.80
CA GLN A 40 3.38 -0.67 6.76
C GLN A 40 4.69 -0.54 6.00
N THR A 41 5.27 0.66 5.96
CA THR A 41 6.53 0.90 5.27
C THR A 41 7.68 0.56 6.20
N ALA A 42 8.64 -0.24 5.73
CA ALA A 42 9.88 -0.42 6.47
C ALA A 42 10.62 0.92 6.46
N SER A 43 10.92 1.42 7.67
CA SER A 43 11.58 2.70 7.92
C SER A 43 12.58 3.12 6.86
N VAL A 44 12.43 4.37 6.42
CA VAL A 44 13.51 5.14 5.80
C VAL A 44 14.73 5.09 6.75
N PRO A 45 15.96 4.83 6.26
CA PRO A 45 17.13 4.75 7.13
C PRO A 45 17.32 6.06 7.90
N GLY A 46 17.15 6.01 9.22
CA GLY A 46 17.29 7.15 10.14
C GLY A 46 16.11 7.38 11.10
N TYR A 47 15.00 6.65 10.97
CA TYR A 47 13.86 6.71 11.89
C TYR A 47 13.47 5.29 12.33
N ASP A 48 13.29 5.07 13.63
CA ASP A 48 13.10 3.75 14.25
C ASP A 48 11.61 3.49 14.53
N GLY A 49 10.79 3.46 13.47
CA GLY A 49 9.34 3.28 13.59
C GLY A 49 8.73 2.69 12.32
N GLU A 50 8.00 1.59 12.46
CA GLU A 50 7.14 1.07 11.40
C GLU A 50 6.02 2.10 11.13
N ASP A 51 6.20 2.93 10.10
CA ASP A 51 5.20 3.94 9.73
C ASP A 51 4.05 3.28 8.96
N GLU A 52 2.84 3.42 9.49
CA GLU A 52 1.60 3.06 8.82
C GLU A 52 1.14 4.19 7.91
N LEU A 53 1.13 3.93 6.61
CA LEU A 53 0.76 4.92 5.60
C LEU A 53 -0.64 4.62 5.05
N LEU A 54 -1.58 5.54 5.30
CA LEU A 54 -2.93 5.47 4.76
C LEU A 54 -3.00 6.14 3.38
N ILE A 55 -3.33 5.35 2.36
CA ILE A 55 -3.39 5.79 0.97
C ILE A 55 -4.81 5.66 0.46
N ARG A 56 -5.37 6.74 -0.11
CA ARG A 56 -6.69 6.68 -0.74
C ARG A 56 -6.63 5.84 -2.01
N THR A 57 -7.55 4.89 -2.17
CA THR A 57 -7.57 3.97 -3.33
C THR A 57 -7.65 4.68 -4.68
N ARG A 58 -8.28 5.87 -4.73
CA ARG A 58 -8.36 6.70 -5.93
C ARG A 58 -7.04 7.32 -6.40
N LEU A 59 -6.02 7.32 -5.54
CA LEU A 59 -4.69 7.87 -5.83
C LEU A 59 -3.73 6.79 -6.33
N ILE A 60 -4.19 5.54 -6.45
CA ILE A 60 -3.38 4.40 -6.81
C ILE A 60 -3.69 4.06 -8.26
N ASP A 61 -2.68 4.17 -9.13
CA ASP A 61 -2.81 3.79 -10.53
C ASP A 61 -2.67 2.27 -10.68
N TYR A 62 -1.67 1.69 -10.02
CA TYR A 62 -1.50 0.23 -9.99
C TYR A 62 -0.76 -0.25 -8.74
N VAL A 63 -0.94 -1.54 -8.43
CA VAL A 63 -0.28 -2.23 -7.32
C VAL A 63 0.45 -3.44 -7.84
N ARG A 64 1.72 -3.57 -7.46
CA ARG A 64 2.53 -4.75 -7.70
C ARG A 64 2.73 -5.51 -6.40
N VAL A 65 2.41 -6.79 -6.40
CA VAL A 65 2.68 -7.72 -5.28
C VAL A 65 4.04 -8.37 -5.54
N ILE A 66 4.90 -8.43 -4.52
CA ILE A 66 6.29 -8.95 -4.58
C ILE A 66 6.38 -10.25 -3.78
#